data_AF-A0AA36NHY5-F1
#
_entry.id   AF-A0AA36NHY5-F1
#
_cell.length_a   1.000
_cell.length_b   1.000
_cell.length_c   1.000
_cell.angle_alpha   90.00
_cell.angle_beta   90.00
_cell.angle_gamma   90.00
#
_symmetry.space_group_name_H-M   'P 1'
#
loop_
_entity.id
_entity.type
_entity.pdbx_description
1 polymer ?
#
loop_
_entity_poly.entity_id
_entity_poly.type
_entity_poly.pdbx_seq_one_letter_code
_entity_poly.pdbx_strand_id
1 'polypeptide(L)'
;MDMAMTSALVLFYLMNAVICGFVQHQGTGTWISCVMLWAMWCWVAFLTWYTWDAWACWRKFMQHRKLRSSPDSPSHKRRPNLEHRPRSSIPLPAEEEITKLARLLCAKNEVTRPRTYKRLGSAVSQLSLGSLDSNIAGQLDMDHVHLSFEPFLWGRVFIGLGAWVSMIFGGKDTPGVLRYGLMQLLRRLGLCCKVQDPAKTCAELLLETTLAIYVQSVTADPTIDAIAKFVIPDVPHFAEKGAKLVHKDLVATVHLSCRRLMSASFGGLTLSADEAMVLLNMACAYLVHPMIHAFGNWATDPDSGNPVVRRNSIATVLYNYYGVNAFGHWCDLMCLLGFGNVDAQRFKTMLESVLKQHVPPHPQVKALMPHSKLVSFTVHIRRRKFLQLFEHYQHDFPGIDGEALFLATVVHPLDHFNLITLQHVMDMVCMNPEYDEDLLVVRSAIMMTSEKLWVTYLAYDFGFAASEHSLFREIYQKAASINKQFADQLECCVMR
;
A
#
# COMPACT_ATOMS: atom_id res chain seq x y z
N MET A 1 -21.13 -21.75 6.88
CA MET A 1 -21.20 -22.33 5.53
C MET A 1 -22.62 -22.11 5.03
N ASP A 2 -22.81 -21.12 4.16
CA ASP A 2 -24.13 -20.63 3.75
C ASP A 2 -24.91 -21.65 2.91
N MET A 3 -26.25 -21.59 2.98
CA MET A 3 -27.16 -22.41 2.16
C MET A 3 -26.81 -22.37 0.67
N ALA A 4 -26.27 -21.26 0.17
CA ALA A 4 -25.85 -21.13 -1.24
C ALA A 4 -24.73 -22.11 -1.63
N MET A 5 -23.77 -22.38 -0.74
CA MET A 5 -22.68 -23.33 -1.01
C MET A 5 -23.21 -24.76 -1.01
N THR A 6 -24.14 -25.07 -0.09
CA THR A 6 -24.84 -26.35 -0.04
C THR A 6 -25.69 -26.57 -1.30
N SER A 7 -26.42 -25.55 -1.77
CA SER A 7 -27.21 -25.63 -3.00
C SER A 7 -26.34 -25.81 -4.25
N ALA A 8 -25.20 -25.10 -4.33
CA ALA A 8 -24.26 -25.27 -5.44
C ALA A 8 -23.61 -26.66 -5.46
N LEU A 9 -23.24 -27.20 -4.29
CA LEU A 9 -22.72 -28.56 -4.16
C LEU A 9 -23.78 -29.61 -4.54
N VAL A 10 -25.02 -29.46 -4.06
CA VAL A 10 -26.13 -30.37 -4.42
C VAL A 10 -26.38 -30.35 -5.93
N LEU A 11 -26.40 -29.17 -6.55
CA LEU A 11 -26.53 -29.04 -8.00
C LEU A 11 -25.36 -29.74 -8.73
N PHE A 12 -24.13 -29.51 -8.28
CA PHE A 12 -22.94 -30.16 -8.84
C PHE A 12 -23.00 -31.69 -8.73
N TYR A 13 -23.41 -32.25 -7.59
CA TYR A 13 -23.54 -33.70 -7.41
C TYR A 13 -24.64 -34.31 -8.28
N LEU A 14 -25.82 -33.69 -8.34
CA LEU A 14 -26.92 -34.14 -9.19
C LEU A 14 -26.53 -34.12 -10.67
N MET A 15 -25.76 -33.11 -11.09
CA MET A 15 -25.33 -32.98 -12.48
C MET A 15 -24.24 -33.99 -12.87
N ASN A 16 -23.28 -34.28 -11.98
CA ASN A 16 -22.31 -35.35 -12.22
C ASN A 16 -22.99 -36.72 -12.35
N ALA A 17 -24.04 -36.98 -11.56
CA ALA A 17 -24.81 -38.21 -11.67
C ALA A 17 -25.49 -38.37 -13.05
N VAL A 18 -26.05 -37.29 -13.60
CA VAL A 18 -26.65 -37.30 -14.95
C VAL A 18 -25.62 -37.56 -16.04
N ILE A 19 -24.43 -36.93 -15.94
CA ILE A 19 -23.38 -37.06 -16.95
C ILE A 19 -22.75 -38.46 -16.93
N CYS A 20 -22.52 -39.02 -15.75
CA CYS A 20 -22.07 -40.41 -15.61
C CYS A 20 -23.04 -41.41 -16.26
N GLY A 21 -24.36 -41.15 -16.17
CA GLY A 21 -25.38 -41.96 -16.85
C GLY A 21 -25.34 -41.86 -18.38
N PHE A 22 -25.02 -40.68 -18.93
CA PHE A 22 -24.91 -40.47 -20.38
C PHE A 22 -23.62 -41.06 -20.99
N VAL A 23 -22.50 -41.00 -20.26
CA VAL A 23 -21.20 -41.49 -20.75
C VAL A 23 -21.16 -43.02 -20.88
N GLN A 24 -21.94 -43.76 -20.10
CA GLN A 24 -21.95 -45.23 -20.16
C GLN A 24 -22.57 -45.82 -21.44
N HIS A 25 -23.24 -45.02 -22.29
CA HIS A 25 -24.05 -45.57 -23.38
C HIS A 25 -23.69 -45.16 -24.81
N GLN A 26 -22.74 -44.24 -25.09
CA GLN A 26 -22.49 -43.78 -26.47
C GLN A 26 -21.00 -43.59 -26.84
N GLY A 27 -20.67 -43.75 -28.13
CA GLY A 27 -19.31 -43.84 -28.70
C GLY A 27 -18.43 -42.57 -28.56
N THR A 28 -17.18 -42.63 -29.01
CA THR A 28 -16.14 -41.61 -28.72
C THR A 28 -16.51 -40.15 -29.08
N GLY A 29 -17.36 -39.93 -30.08
CA GLY A 29 -17.85 -38.58 -30.46
C GLY A 29 -18.77 -37.93 -29.43
N THR A 30 -19.51 -38.71 -28.62
CA THR A 30 -20.38 -38.14 -27.57
C THR A 30 -19.60 -37.74 -26.33
N TRP A 31 -18.41 -38.33 -26.10
CA TRP A 31 -17.61 -38.01 -24.92
C TRP A 31 -17.11 -36.56 -24.92
N ILE A 32 -16.61 -36.07 -26.07
CA ILE A 32 -16.14 -34.68 -26.20
C ILE A 32 -17.31 -33.71 -25.93
N SER A 33 -18.47 -33.97 -26.52
CA SER A 33 -19.68 -33.17 -26.27
C SER A 33 -20.09 -33.19 -24.80
N CYS A 34 -20.10 -34.36 -24.15
CA CYS A 34 -20.40 -34.47 -22.73
C CYS A 34 -19.42 -33.68 -21.85
N VAL A 35 -18.11 -33.73 -22.15
CA VAL A 35 -17.08 -32.97 -21.42
C VAL A 35 -17.24 -31.47 -21.64
N MET A 36 -17.50 -31.02 -22.87
CA MET A 36 -17.74 -29.60 -23.16
C MET A 36 -19.01 -29.08 -22.47
N LEU A 37 -20.11 -29.85 -22.52
CA LEU A 37 -21.32 -29.50 -21.79
C LEU A 37 -21.05 -29.44 -20.28
N TRP A 38 -20.37 -30.43 -19.70
CA TRP A 38 -20.00 -30.42 -18.29
C TRP A 38 -19.18 -29.18 -17.92
N ALA A 39 -18.15 -28.87 -18.70
CA ALA A 39 -17.31 -27.69 -18.48
C ALA A 39 -18.12 -26.39 -18.56
N MET A 40 -19.01 -26.27 -19.55
CA MET A 40 -19.93 -25.14 -19.67
C MET A 40 -20.86 -25.02 -18.45
N TRP A 41 -21.40 -26.12 -17.96
CA TRP A 41 -22.24 -26.14 -16.76
C TRP A 41 -21.47 -25.76 -15.50
N CYS A 42 -20.26 -26.29 -15.31
CA CYS A 42 -19.38 -25.88 -14.22
C CYS A 42 -19.07 -24.39 -14.28
N TRP A 43 -18.84 -23.86 -15.48
CA TRP A 43 -18.63 -22.43 -15.69
C TRP A 43 -19.86 -21.60 -15.33
N VAL A 44 -21.06 -21.98 -15.78
CA VAL A 44 -22.32 -21.31 -15.43
C VAL A 44 -22.60 -21.36 -13.92
N ALA A 45 -22.38 -22.52 -13.29
CA ALA A 45 -22.53 -22.68 -11.85
C ALA A 45 -21.54 -21.79 -11.08
N PHE A 46 -20.27 -21.74 -11.51
CA PHE A 46 -19.27 -20.86 -10.95
C PHE A 46 -19.67 -19.39 -11.09
N LEU A 47 -20.07 -18.94 -12.28
CA LEU A 47 -20.48 -17.55 -12.51
C LEU A 47 -21.71 -17.17 -11.66
N THR A 48 -22.67 -18.09 -11.53
CA THR A 48 -23.87 -17.88 -10.71
C THR A 48 -23.50 -17.74 -9.24
N TRP A 49 -22.70 -18.68 -8.72
CA TRP A 49 -22.21 -18.64 -7.34
C TRP A 49 -21.37 -17.38 -7.08
N TYR A 50 -20.45 -17.05 -7.97
CA TYR A 50 -19.56 -15.90 -7.83
C TYR A 50 -20.33 -14.57 -7.86
N THR A 51 -21.33 -14.45 -8.73
CA THR A 51 -22.20 -13.26 -8.80
C THR A 51 -23.07 -13.15 -7.55
N TRP A 52 -23.61 -14.27 -7.06
CA TRP A 52 -24.36 -14.30 -5.81
C TRP A 52 -23.51 -13.90 -4.61
N ASP A 53 -22.29 -14.44 -4.50
CA ASP A 53 -21.33 -14.07 -3.46
C ASP A 53 -20.95 -12.59 -3.55
N ALA A 54 -20.71 -12.07 -4.77
CA ALA A 54 -20.50 -10.65 -5.00
C ALA A 54 -21.69 -9.82 -4.51
N TRP A 55 -22.92 -10.22 -4.80
CA TRP A 55 -24.12 -9.53 -4.33
C TRP A 55 -24.26 -9.57 -2.81
N ALA A 56 -24.01 -10.72 -2.18
CA ALA A 56 -24.05 -10.87 -0.73
C ALA A 56 -23.00 -9.99 -0.03
N CYS A 57 -21.76 -9.98 -0.52
CA CYS A 57 -20.70 -9.09 -0.05
C CYS A 57 -21.06 -7.62 -0.26
N TRP A 58 -21.59 -7.25 -1.43
CA TRP A 58 -22.01 -5.88 -1.72
C TRP A 58 -23.09 -5.42 -0.75
N ARG A 59 -24.11 -6.24 -0.51
CA ARG A 59 -25.17 -5.94 0.47
C ARG A 59 -24.62 -5.76 1.88
N LYS A 60 -23.71 -6.63 2.30
CA LYS A 60 -23.13 -6.58 3.64
C LYS A 60 -22.23 -5.36 3.84
N PHE A 61 -21.36 -5.07 2.88
CA PHE A 61 -20.26 -4.12 3.07
C PHE A 61 -20.42 -2.79 2.33
N MET A 62 -21.08 -2.76 1.18
CA MET A 62 -21.14 -1.58 0.30
C MET A 62 -22.48 -0.85 0.35
N GLN A 63 -23.61 -1.57 0.40
CA GLN A 63 -24.96 -0.99 0.24
C GLN A 63 -25.28 0.15 1.21
N HIS A 64 -24.73 0.11 2.43
CA HIS A 64 -25.00 1.10 3.48
C HIS A 64 -24.08 2.33 3.44
N ARG A 65 -23.04 2.30 2.59
CA ARG A 65 -22.09 3.41 2.45
C ARG A 65 -22.72 4.61 1.77
N LYS A 66 -22.10 5.76 1.96
CA LYS A 66 -22.53 7.00 1.33
C LYS A 66 -21.80 7.19 0.00
N LEU A 67 -22.52 7.71 -0.99
CA LEU A 67 -21.91 8.19 -2.23
C LEU A 67 -20.86 9.23 -1.92
N ARG A 68 -19.79 9.27 -2.72
CA ARG A 68 -18.71 10.27 -2.59
C ARG A 68 -19.24 11.70 -2.71
N SER A 69 -20.29 11.90 -3.48
CA SER A 69 -21.02 13.15 -3.69
C SER A 69 -21.98 13.51 -2.55
N SER A 70 -22.21 12.63 -1.58
CA SER A 70 -23.07 12.90 -0.43
C SER A 70 -22.35 13.79 0.59
N PRO A 71 -22.97 14.85 1.13
CA PRO A 71 -22.40 15.68 2.20
C PRO A 71 -21.99 14.91 3.47
N ASP A 72 -22.62 13.76 3.71
CA ASP A 72 -22.34 12.88 4.85
C ASP A 72 -21.11 11.98 4.62
N SER A 73 -20.60 11.90 3.39
CA SER A 73 -19.40 11.12 3.11
C SER A 73 -18.17 11.80 3.72
N PRO A 74 -17.34 11.07 4.50
CA PRO A 74 -16.12 11.61 5.11
C PRO A 74 -15.21 12.34 4.12
N SER A 75 -15.15 11.86 2.88
CA SER A 75 -14.33 12.44 1.83
C SER A 75 -15.00 13.56 1.02
N HIS A 76 -16.32 13.81 1.15
CA HIS A 76 -17.13 14.65 0.23
C HIS A 76 -16.42 15.91 -0.32
N LYS A 77 -16.30 16.93 0.53
CA LYS A 77 -15.56 18.17 0.25
C LYS A 77 -14.55 18.48 1.33
N ARG A 78 -14.54 17.68 2.40
CA ARG A 78 -13.69 17.92 3.55
C ARG A 78 -12.28 17.51 3.18
N ARG A 79 -11.28 18.29 3.57
CA ARG A 79 -9.89 17.86 3.44
C ARG A 79 -9.58 16.83 4.53
N PRO A 80 -8.69 15.86 4.28
CA PRO A 80 -8.18 15.03 5.36
C PRO A 80 -7.49 15.92 6.42
N ASN A 81 -7.58 15.56 7.70
CA ASN A 81 -6.98 16.34 8.78
C ASN A 81 -5.45 16.26 8.73
N LEU A 82 -4.82 17.30 8.19
CA LEU A 82 -3.37 17.47 8.19
C LEU A 82 -2.88 18.33 9.37
N GLU A 83 -3.78 18.91 10.17
CA GLU A 83 -3.48 20.08 11.01
C GLU A 83 -3.46 19.85 12.52
N HIS A 84 -3.66 18.63 13.01
CA HIS A 84 -3.41 18.38 14.43
C HIS A 84 -1.90 18.36 14.70
N ARG A 85 -1.36 19.55 14.99
CA ARG A 85 -0.18 19.74 15.83
C ARG A 85 -0.61 19.46 17.29
N PRO A 86 -0.40 18.26 17.86
CA PRO A 86 -0.14 18.25 19.28
C PRO A 86 1.09 19.16 19.46
N ARG A 87 1.00 20.16 20.35
CA ARG A 87 2.17 20.89 20.84
C ARG A 87 3.07 19.87 21.54
N SER A 88 3.83 19.07 20.79
CA SER A 88 4.98 18.39 21.34
C SER A 88 5.99 19.50 21.64
N SER A 89 6.40 19.57 22.90
CA SER A 89 7.34 20.54 23.45
C SER A 89 8.77 20.34 22.96
N ILE A 90 8.97 19.67 21.82
CA ILE A 90 10.29 19.42 21.26
C ILE A 90 10.74 20.73 20.60
N PRO A 91 11.72 21.45 21.15
CA PRO A 91 12.24 22.65 20.53
C PRO A 91 12.81 22.26 19.17
N LEU A 92 12.23 22.81 18.10
CA LEU A 92 12.85 22.70 16.78
C LEU A 92 14.23 23.36 16.86
N PRO A 93 15.29 22.74 16.33
CA PRO A 93 16.58 23.41 16.19
C PRO A 93 16.38 24.70 15.38
N ALA A 94 17.08 25.77 15.78
CA ALA A 94 16.93 27.07 15.15
C ALA A 94 17.11 26.95 13.63
N GLU A 95 16.20 27.56 12.86
CA GLU A 95 16.16 27.51 11.38
C GLU A 95 17.51 27.92 10.72
N GLU A 96 18.32 28.69 11.46
CA GLU A 96 19.67 29.11 11.11
C GLU A 96 20.67 27.94 11.02
N GLU A 97 20.58 26.93 11.90
CA GLU A 97 21.46 25.75 11.84
C GLU A 97 21.16 24.87 10.63
N ILE A 98 19.89 24.63 10.33
CA ILE A 98 19.46 23.85 9.14
C ILE A 98 19.95 24.56 7.86
N THR A 99 19.82 25.88 7.82
CA THR A 99 20.27 26.69 6.67
C THR A 99 21.80 26.66 6.53
N LYS A 100 22.54 26.67 7.64
CA LYS A 100 24.01 26.57 7.66
C LYS A 100 24.48 25.18 7.21
N LEU A 101 23.83 24.11 7.67
CA LEU A 101 24.13 22.73 7.27
C LEU A 101 23.89 22.50 5.78
N ALA A 102 22.75 22.98 5.26
CA ALA A 102 22.42 22.88 3.84
C ALA A 102 23.43 23.64 2.96
N ARG A 103 23.93 24.79 3.41
CA ARG A 103 25.00 25.55 2.72
C ARG A 103 26.33 24.81 2.74
N LEU A 104 26.71 24.19 3.86
CA LEU A 104 27.96 23.42 3.97
C LEU A 104 27.94 22.17 3.08
N LEU A 105 26.80 21.48 3.00
CA LEU A 105 26.64 20.30 2.14
C LEU A 105 26.57 20.67 0.65
N CYS A 106 25.99 21.82 0.29
CA CYS A 106 25.98 22.31 -1.10
C CYS A 106 27.35 22.86 -1.54
N ALA A 107 28.16 23.41 -0.63
CA ALA A 107 29.46 24.01 -0.96
C ALA A 107 30.51 23.00 -1.47
N LYS A 108 30.30 21.68 -1.27
CA LYS A 108 31.18 20.63 -1.80
C LYS A 108 30.90 20.24 -3.26
N ASN A 109 29.83 20.75 -3.88
CA ASN A 109 29.51 20.51 -5.29
C ASN A 109 29.47 21.85 -6.04
N GLU A 110 30.62 22.33 -6.52
CA GLU A 110 30.74 23.52 -7.36
C GLU A 110 30.12 23.29 -8.76
N VAL A 111 28.79 23.43 -8.89
CA VAL A 111 28.17 23.74 -10.18
C VAL A 111 27.00 24.71 -9.99
N THR A 112 27.19 25.94 -10.48
CA THR A 112 26.20 26.99 -10.78
C THR A 112 25.39 27.61 -9.63
N ARG A 113 25.51 28.94 -9.53
CA ARG A 113 24.77 29.84 -8.63
C ARG A 113 23.26 29.56 -8.64
N PRO A 114 22.59 29.44 -7.47
CA PRO A 114 21.15 29.31 -7.42
C PRO A 114 20.49 30.64 -7.77
N ARG A 115 19.70 30.67 -8.86
CA ARG A 115 18.70 31.71 -9.09
C ARG A 115 17.78 31.76 -7.87
N THR A 116 17.61 32.95 -7.29
CA THR A 116 16.65 33.23 -6.22
C THR A 116 15.24 33.03 -6.75
N TYR A 117 14.74 31.79 -6.72
CA TYR A 117 13.34 31.51 -6.99
C TYR A 117 12.52 32.04 -5.81
N LYS A 118 11.66 33.05 -6.08
CA LYS A 118 10.56 33.41 -5.16
C LYS A 118 9.89 32.12 -4.71
N ARG A 119 9.76 31.91 -3.39
CA ARG A 119 9.00 30.79 -2.82
C ARG A 119 7.59 30.86 -3.40
N LEU A 120 7.28 30.00 -4.37
CA LEU A 120 5.93 29.60 -4.78
C LEU A 120 5.26 28.81 -3.64
N GLY A 121 5.29 29.36 -2.42
CA GLY A 121 4.76 28.76 -1.20
C GLY A 121 3.28 29.05 -0.97
N SER A 122 2.66 29.91 -1.77
CA SER A 122 1.24 30.24 -1.64
C SER A 122 0.35 29.62 -2.72
N ALA A 123 0.92 28.95 -3.74
CA ALA A 123 0.10 28.28 -4.77
C ALA A 123 -0.77 27.16 -4.17
N VAL A 124 -0.34 26.53 -3.07
CA VAL A 124 -1.15 25.52 -2.34
C VAL A 124 -2.40 26.14 -1.70
N SER A 125 -2.40 27.46 -1.43
CA SER A 125 -3.54 28.15 -0.82
C SER A 125 -4.45 28.87 -1.82
N GLN A 126 -4.08 28.94 -3.11
CA GLN A 126 -4.83 29.66 -4.16
C GLN A 126 -5.37 28.76 -5.28
N LEU A 127 -5.30 27.43 -5.12
CA LEU A 127 -6.04 26.44 -5.95
C LEU A 127 -7.55 26.49 -5.63
N SER A 128 -8.16 27.65 -5.79
CA SER A 128 -9.56 27.94 -5.49
C SER A 128 -10.31 28.33 -6.77
N LEU A 129 -10.67 27.36 -7.58
CA LEU A 129 -11.83 27.44 -8.47
C LEU A 129 -12.49 26.06 -8.51
N GLY A 130 -13.22 25.78 -7.42
CA GLY A 130 -13.86 24.50 -7.10
C GLY A 130 -13.56 23.99 -5.68
N SER A 131 -13.21 24.88 -4.74
CA SER A 131 -12.45 24.54 -3.53
C SER A 131 -13.13 23.48 -2.66
N LEU A 132 -12.38 22.43 -2.33
CA LEU A 132 -12.60 21.64 -1.12
C LEU A 132 -12.88 22.61 0.04
N ASP A 133 -13.89 22.27 0.82
CA ASP A 133 -14.31 23.07 1.96
C ASP A 133 -13.14 23.16 2.96
N SER A 134 -13.06 24.28 3.68
CA SER A 134 -12.22 24.44 4.87
C SER A 134 -12.48 23.39 5.94
N ASN A 135 -13.65 22.73 5.88
CA ASN A 135 -13.99 21.63 6.76
C ASN A 135 -12.97 20.47 6.65
N ILE A 136 -12.53 20.00 7.81
CA ILE A 136 -11.57 18.92 7.97
C ILE A 136 -12.31 17.63 8.34
N ALA A 137 -11.92 16.49 7.76
CA ALA A 137 -12.45 15.19 8.14
C ALA A 137 -11.99 14.82 9.56
N GLY A 138 -12.91 14.32 10.41
CA GLY A 138 -12.61 14.06 11.83
C GLY A 138 -11.60 12.94 12.07
N GLN A 139 -11.53 11.95 11.16
CA GLN A 139 -10.59 10.83 11.23
C GLN A 139 -10.31 10.29 9.81
N LEU A 140 -9.24 9.51 9.67
CA LEU A 140 -9.00 8.73 8.46
C LEU A 140 -9.94 7.52 8.45
N ASP A 141 -10.54 7.27 7.29
CA ASP A 141 -11.40 6.12 7.06
C ASP A 141 -11.03 5.51 5.70
N MET A 142 -10.52 4.29 5.73
CA MET A 142 -10.05 3.60 4.53
C MET A 142 -11.21 3.11 3.65
N ASP A 143 -12.41 2.86 4.17
CA ASP A 143 -13.39 1.98 3.51
C ASP A 143 -14.84 2.49 3.58
N HIS A 144 -15.03 3.77 3.24
CA HIS A 144 -16.34 4.45 3.37
C HIS A 144 -17.01 4.84 2.04
N VAL A 145 -16.30 4.81 0.92
CA VAL A 145 -16.85 5.24 -0.37
C VAL A 145 -17.77 4.14 -0.93
N HIS A 146 -19.00 4.51 -1.29
CA HIS A 146 -19.96 3.60 -1.92
C HIS A 146 -19.62 3.31 -3.39
N LEU A 147 -19.81 2.05 -3.79
CA LEU A 147 -19.93 1.64 -5.18
C LEU A 147 -21.30 0.99 -5.39
N SER A 148 -21.95 1.29 -6.51
CA SER A 148 -23.11 0.50 -6.94
C SER A 148 -22.70 -0.94 -7.28
N PHE A 149 -23.68 -1.84 -7.34
CA PHE A 149 -23.40 -3.26 -7.50
C PHE A 149 -22.63 -3.59 -8.78
N GLU A 150 -22.93 -2.93 -9.89
CA GLU A 150 -22.26 -3.19 -11.17
C GLU A 150 -20.76 -2.86 -11.14
N PRO A 151 -20.30 -1.65 -10.78
CA PRO A 151 -18.87 -1.34 -10.56
C PRO A 151 -18.19 -2.27 -9.56
N PHE A 152 -18.89 -2.63 -8.47
CA PHE A 152 -18.36 -3.55 -7.47
C PHE A 152 -18.13 -4.95 -8.07
N LEU A 153 -19.11 -5.49 -8.81
CA LEU A 153 -19.01 -6.76 -9.50
C LEU A 153 -17.91 -6.74 -10.56
N TRP A 154 -17.85 -5.66 -11.36
CA TRP A 154 -16.81 -5.46 -12.36
C TRP A 154 -15.42 -5.60 -11.74
N GLY A 155 -15.12 -4.83 -10.70
CA GLY A 155 -13.78 -4.89 -10.14
C GLY A 155 -13.53 -6.16 -9.32
N ARG A 156 -14.55 -6.82 -8.75
CA ARG A 156 -14.37 -8.19 -8.22
C ARG A 156 -13.86 -9.15 -9.30
N VAL A 157 -14.46 -9.12 -10.49
CA VAL A 157 -14.05 -9.98 -11.62
C VAL A 157 -12.67 -9.62 -12.14
N PHE A 158 -12.43 -8.34 -12.50
CA PHE A 158 -11.22 -7.95 -13.21
C PHE A 158 -10.02 -7.66 -12.32
N ILE A 159 -10.25 -7.28 -11.06
CA ILE A 159 -9.18 -6.94 -10.10
C ILE A 159 -9.08 -8.01 -9.03
N GLY A 160 -10.21 -8.34 -8.39
CA GLY A 160 -10.25 -9.28 -7.27
C GLY A 160 -9.73 -10.67 -7.64
N LEU A 161 -10.14 -11.24 -8.77
CA LEU A 161 -9.62 -12.54 -9.22
C LEU A 161 -8.12 -12.51 -9.47
N GLY A 162 -7.61 -11.48 -10.15
CA GLY A 162 -6.18 -11.32 -10.40
C GLY A 162 -5.37 -11.15 -9.11
N ALA A 163 -5.93 -10.43 -8.12
CA ALA A 163 -5.36 -10.30 -6.78
C ALA A 163 -5.25 -11.67 -6.09
N TRP A 164 -6.32 -12.46 -6.07
CA TRP A 164 -6.32 -13.80 -5.47
C TRP A 164 -5.31 -14.74 -6.13
N VAL A 165 -5.24 -14.75 -7.47
CA VAL A 165 -4.25 -15.57 -8.19
C VAL A 165 -2.84 -15.12 -7.82
N SER A 166 -2.58 -13.81 -7.77
CA SER A 166 -1.26 -13.28 -7.38
C SER A 166 -0.90 -13.61 -5.93
N MET A 167 -1.87 -13.64 -5.01
CA MET A 167 -1.62 -14.07 -3.62
C MET A 167 -1.24 -15.55 -3.52
N ILE A 168 -1.86 -16.41 -4.32
CA ILE A 168 -1.59 -17.86 -4.31
C ILE A 168 -0.24 -18.18 -4.95
N PHE A 169 0.02 -17.62 -6.14
CA PHE A 169 1.16 -18.00 -6.98
C PHE A 169 2.34 -17.03 -6.91
N GLY A 170 2.13 -15.82 -6.39
CA GLY A 170 3.13 -14.77 -6.37
C GLY A 170 3.23 -14.01 -7.70
N GLY A 171 4.18 -13.07 -7.72
CA GLY A 171 4.65 -12.37 -8.89
C GLY A 171 6.12 -12.67 -9.18
N LYS A 172 6.76 -11.80 -9.96
CA LYS A 172 8.20 -11.92 -10.26
C LYS A 172 9.05 -11.84 -8.99
N ASP A 173 8.76 -10.85 -8.14
CA ASP A 173 9.55 -10.53 -6.94
C ASP A 173 8.84 -10.89 -5.63
N THR A 174 7.64 -11.49 -5.70
CA THR A 174 6.92 -12.00 -4.52
C THR A 174 6.57 -13.47 -4.68
N PRO A 175 6.73 -14.30 -3.63
CA PRO A 175 6.56 -15.73 -3.78
C PRO A 175 5.09 -16.19 -3.82
N GLY A 176 4.17 -15.46 -3.21
CA GLY A 176 2.83 -15.99 -2.91
C GLY A 176 2.87 -17.19 -1.95
N VAL A 177 1.70 -17.70 -1.59
CA VAL A 177 1.57 -18.73 -0.54
C VAL A 177 2.24 -20.05 -0.91
N LEU A 178 2.07 -20.52 -2.14
CA LEU A 178 2.57 -21.84 -2.52
C LEU A 178 4.10 -21.88 -2.49
N ARG A 179 4.76 -20.89 -3.11
CA ARG A 179 6.22 -20.81 -3.10
C ARG A 179 6.74 -20.50 -1.70
N TYR A 180 6.07 -19.65 -0.93
CA TYR A 180 6.46 -19.38 0.46
C TYR A 180 6.41 -20.65 1.33
N GLY A 181 5.34 -21.43 1.24
CA GLY A 181 5.22 -22.72 1.93
C GLY A 181 6.34 -23.71 1.56
N LEU A 182 6.66 -23.80 0.27
CA LEU A 182 7.81 -24.60 -0.21
C LEU A 182 9.14 -24.08 0.36
N MET A 183 9.37 -22.77 0.35
CA MET A 183 10.59 -22.17 0.90
C MET A 183 10.72 -22.40 2.42
N GLN A 184 9.61 -22.36 3.16
CA GLN A 184 9.58 -22.70 4.58
C GLN A 184 9.93 -24.17 4.83
N LEU A 185 9.43 -25.09 3.98
CA LEU A 185 9.82 -26.49 4.04
C LEU A 185 11.32 -26.67 3.76
N LEU A 186 11.84 -26.07 2.69
CA LEU A 186 13.27 -26.13 2.35
C LEU A 186 14.16 -25.57 3.46
N ARG A 187 13.73 -24.48 4.11
CA ARG A 187 14.42 -23.92 5.27
C ARG A 187 14.43 -24.88 6.46
N ARG A 188 13.31 -25.55 6.75
CA ARG A 188 13.25 -26.58 7.81
C ARG A 188 14.17 -27.76 7.52
N LEU A 189 14.42 -28.06 6.24
CA LEU A 189 15.38 -29.08 5.80
C LEU A 189 16.84 -28.58 5.77
N GLY A 190 17.11 -27.33 6.16
CA GLY A 190 18.46 -26.76 6.15
C GLY A 190 19.00 -26.39 4.77
N LEU A 191 18.14 -26.34 3.74
CA LEU A 191 18.52 -26.07 2.34
C LEU A 191 18.47 -24.57 1.97
N CYS A 192 18.09 -23.71 2.91
CA CYS A 192 18.01 -22.24 2.78
C CYS A 192 18.57 -21.63 4.09
N CYS A 193 19.16 -20.43 4.17
CA CYS A 193 19.18 -19.27 3.30
C CYS A 193 20.41 -18.40 3.63
N LYS A 194 20.79 -17.54 2.69
CA LYS A 194 21.64 -16.37 2.94
C LYS A 194 20.76 -15.30 3.59
N VAL A 195 21.08 -14.88 4.81
CA VAL A 195 20.34 -13.81 5.51
C VAL A 195 20.93 -12.46 5.08
N GLN A 196 20.08 -11.49 4.73
CA GLN A 196 20.54 -10.13 4.49
C GLN A 196 20.98 -9.47 5.79
N ASP A 197 21.83 -8.45 5.69
CA ASP A 197 22.28 -7.69 6.85
C ASP A 197 21.14 -6.81 7.39
N PRO A 198 20.54 -7.13 8.57
CA PRO A 198 19.35 -6.44 9.05
C PRO A 198 19.61 -4.95 9.30
N ALA A 199 20.84 -4.58 9.70
CA ALA A 199 21.18 -3.18 9.96
C ALA A 199 21.21 -2.35 8.67
N LYS A 200 21.65 -2.95 7.57
CA LYS A 200 21.58 -2.31 6.25
C LYS A 200 20.13 -2.19 5.79
N THR A 201 19.35 -3.27 5.89
CA THR A 201 17.95 -3.26 5.45
C THR A 201 17.11 -2.27 6.25
N CYS A 202 17.31 -2.16 7.57
CA CYS A 202 16.66 -1.13 8.39
C CYS A 202 16.91 0.29 7.88
N ALA A 203 18.17 0.61 7.57
CA ALA A 203 18.52 1.93 7.05
C ALA A 203 17.90 2.17 5.67
N GLU A 204 17.87 1.15 4.81
CA GLU A 204 17.25 1.27 3.48
C GLU A 204 15.73 1.40 3.56
N LEU A 205 15.05 0.71 4.49
CA LEU A 205 13.62 0.90 4.74
C LEU A 205 13.33 2.35 5.17
N LEU A 206 14.08 2.89 6.12
CA LEU A 206 13.90 4.29 6.58
C LEU A 206 14.19 5.33 5.49
N LEU A 207 15.08 5.04 4.54
CA LEU A 207 15.49 5.97 3.50
C LEU A 207 14.68 5.84 2.22
N GLU A 208 14.29 4.63 1.83
CA GLU A 208 13.72 4.33 0.51
C GLU A 208 12.26 3.89 0.57
N THR A 209 11.59 4.00 1.72
CA THR A 209 10.12 3.87 1.81
C THR A 209 9.49 5.16 2.36
N THR A 210 8.18 5.16 2.52
CA THR A 210 7.41 6.25 3.12
C THR A 210 7.75 6.52 4.58
N LEU A 211 8.47 5.60 5.25
CA LEU A 211 9.02 5.83 6.59
C LEU A 211 9.98 7.03 6.64
N ALA A 212 10.51 7.46 5.49
CA ALA A 212 11.37 8.64 5.39
C ALA A 212 10.72 9.94 5.93
N ILE A 213 9.39 10.02 6.02
CA ILE A 213 8.70 11.19 6.58
C ILE A 213 8.97 11.35 8.09
N TYR A 214 9.35 10.28 8.80
CA TYR A 214 9.59 10.31 10.24
C TYR A 214 11.00 10.77 10.64
N VAL A 215 11.77 11.31 9.70
CA VAL A 215 13.07 11.94 10.02
C VAL A 215 12.86 13.18 10.88
N GLN A 216 13.45 13.17 12.08
CA GLN A 216 13.36 14.24 13.05
C GLN A 216 14.53 15.22 12.94
N SER A 217 15.73 14.70 12.67
CA SER A 217 16.94 15.51 12.50
C SER A 217 17.96 14.81 11.61
N VAL A 218 18.77 15.62 10.92
CA VAL A 218 19.98 15.19 10.23
C VAL A 218 21.12 16.04 10.76
N THR A 219 22.12 15.40 11.37
CA THR A 219 23.29 16.05 11.96
C THR A 219 24.53 15.68 11.14
N ALA A 220 25.30 16.70 10.74
CA ALA A 220 26.61 16.45 10.16
C ALA A 220 27.56 15.99 11.27
N ASP A 221 28.27 14.90 11.01
CA ASP A 221 29.28 14.38 11.91
C ASP A 221 30.65 14.54 11.24
N PRO A 222 31.64 15.20 11.88
CA PRO A 222 32.95 15.40 11.27
C PRO A 222 33.69 14.10 10.91
N THR A 223 33.36 13.01 11.62
CA THR A 223 34.00 11.71 11.47
C THR A 223 33.18 10.74 10.62
N ILE A 224 31.85 10.86 10.65
CA ILE A 224 30.88 9.89 10.10
C ILE A 224 30.07 10.52 8.93
N ASP A 225 30.40 11.74 8.50
CA ASP A 225 29.77 12.53 7.44
C ASP A 225 28.35 13.02 7.82
N ALA A 226 27.36 12.12 7.92
CA ALA A 226 26.01 12.49 8.32
C ALA A 226 25.22 11.35 9.01
N ILE A 227 24.49 11.72 10.05
CA ILE A 227 23.64 10.83 10.86
C ILE A 227 22.21 11.38 10.84
N ALA A 228 21.22 10.51 10.61
CA ALA A 228 19.81 10.84 10.70
C ALA A 228 19.14 10.14 11.88
N LYS A 229 18.28 10.87 12.60
CA LYS A 229 17.42 10.31 13.65
C LYS A 229 15.99 10.27 13.15
N PHE A 230 15.36 9.10 13.25
CA PHE A 230 13.97 8.85 12.93
C PHE A 230 13.19 8.57 14.22
N VAL A 231 11.97 9.09 14.30
CA VAL A 231 11.04 8.84 15.41
C VAL A 231 9.68 8.54 14.82
N ILE A 232 9.29 7.26 14.86
CA ILE A 232 7.99 6.79 14.38
C ILE A 232 7.11 6.61 15.62
N PRO A 233 6.11 7.46 15.83
CA PRO A 233 5.25 7.38 17.01
C PRO A 233 4.32 6.18 16.92
N ASP A 234 3.96 5.64 18.10
CA ASP A 234 2.88 4.67 18.25
C ASP A 234 2.92 3.49 17.26
N VAL A 235 4.10 2.89 17.06
CA VAL A 235 4.23 1.69 16.21
C VAL A 235 3.53 0.51 16.90
N PRO A 236 2.62 -0.20 16.20
CA PRO A 236 1.94 -1.36 16.76
C PRO A 236 2.93 -2.54 16.94
N HIS A 237 2.81 -3.22 18.07
CA HIS A 237 3.56 -4.44 18.39
C HIS A 237 2.66 -5.40 19.17
N PHE A 238 2.69 -6.69 18.82
CA PHE A 238 1.99 -7.73 19.56
C PHE A 238 2.83 -8.19 20.77
N ALA A 239 2.71 -7.48 21.88
CA ALA A 239 3.37 -7.85 23.13
C ALA A 239 2.64 -9.00 23.82
N GLU A 240 3.42 -9.90 24.45
CA GLU A 240 2.98 -11.11 25.14
C GLU A 240 2.17 -12.04 24.22
N LYS A 241 2.66 -13.27 24.00
CA LYS A 241 2.06 -14.24 23.05
C LYS A 241 0.52 -14.25 23.13
N GLY A 242 -0.12 -13.72 22.09
CA GLY A 242 -1.56 -13.70 21.90
C GLY A 242 -2.40 -12.70 22.72
N ALA A 243 -1.85 -11.82 23.56
CA ALA A 243 -2.66 -11.08 24.53
C ALA A 243 -2.86 -9.58 24.26
N LYS A 244 -1.83 -8.82 23.87
CA LYS A 244 -1.95 -7.35 23.88
C LYS A 244 -1.25 -6.66 22.72
N LEU A 245 -2.05 -5.98 21.90
CA LEU A 245 -1.52 -4.95 21.00
C LEU A 245 -1.08 -3.74 21.83
N VAL A 246 0.20 -3.39 21.74
CA VAL A 246 0.77 -2.20 22.37
C VAL A 246 1.29 -1.24 21.31
N HIS A 247 1.32 0.05 21.67
CA HIS A 247 1.85 1.12 20.83
C HIS A 247 2.94 1.84 21.61
N LYS A 248 4.12 1.96 21.01
CA LYS A 248 5.23 2.75 21.56
C LYS A 248 6.01 3.40 20.42
N ASP A 249 6.79 4.42 20.76
CA ASP A 249 7.66 5.08 19.79
C ASP A 249 8.82 4.17 19.40
N LEU A 250 9.06 4.06 18.09
CA LEU A 250 10.24 3.45 17.51
C LEU A 250 11.23 4.56 17.12
N VAL A 251 12.38 4.58 17.79
CA VAL A 251 13.46 5.54 17.54
C VAL A 251 14.60 4.82 16.86
N ALA A 252 15.07 5.33 15.72
CA ALA A 252 16.19 4.75 14.98
C ALA A 252 17.21 5.82 14.60
N THR A 253 18.49 5.48 14.73
CA THR A 253 19.60 6.33 14.30
C THR A 253 20.33 5.64 13.16
N VAL A 254 20.48 6.32 12.02
CA VAL A 254 21.05 5.78 10.79
C VAL A 254 22.25 6.59 10.37
N HIS A 255 23.34 5.91 10.06
CA HIS A 255 24.48 6.51 9.37
C HIS A 255 24.15 6.59 7.87
N LEU A 256 24.04 7.82 7.35
CA LEU A 256 23.51 8.07 6.02
C LEU A 256 24.45 7.63 4.88
N SER A 257 25.75 7.86 5.03
CA SER A 257 26.72 7.58 3.97
C SER A 257 27.00 6.09 3.80
N CYS A 258 27.07 5.31 4.89
CA CYS A 258 27.20 3.85 4.79
C CYS A 258 25.85 3.11 4.74
N ARG A 259 24.73 3.83 4.94
CA ARG A 259 23.36 3.30 4.96
C ARG A 259 23.21 2.11 5.92
N ARG A 260 23.55 2.35 7.19
CA ARG A 260 23.43 1.34 8.26
C ARG A 260 22.74 1.90 9.49
N LEU A 261 21.93 1.06 10.10
CA LEU A 261 21.38 1.30 11.43
C LEU A 261 22.52 1.31 12.46
N MET A 262 22.61 2.39 13.24
CA MET A 262 23.56 2.53 14.36
C MET A 262 22.94 2.08 15.68
N SER A 263 21.69 2.47 15.92
CA SER A 263 20.94 2.11 17.11
C SER A 263 19.44 2.18 16.84
N ALA A 264 18.67 1.38 17.57
CA ALA A 264 17.22 1.45 17.58
C ALA A 264 16.69 1.22 19.01
N SER A 265 15.55 1.81 19.33
CA SER A 265 14.82 1.53 20.56
C SER A 265 13.30 1.59 20.37
N PHE A 266 12.57 0.77 21.13
CA PHE A 266 11.11 0.74 21.15
C PHE A 266 10.59 1.04 22.57
N GLY A 267 9.97 2.20 22.75
CA GLY A 267 9.57 2.69 24.06
C GLY A 267 10.72 2.76 25.07
N GLY A 268 11.91 3.13 24.60
CA GLY A 268 13.13 3.23 25.41
C GLY A 268 13.93 1.93 25.57
N LEU A 269 13.39 0.77 25.17
CA LEU A 269 14.11 -0.49 25.18
C LEU A 269 15.00 -0.61 23.94
N THR A 270 16.30 -0.84 24.12
CA THR A 270 17.24 -1.03 23.01
C THR A 270 16.89 -2.28 22.22
N LEU A 271 16.88 -2.17 20.88
CA LEU A 271 16.63 -3.26 19.96
C LEU A 271 17.90 -3.74 19.28
N SER A 272 17.95 -5.02 18.94
CA SER A 272 18.85 -5.52 17.91
C SER A 272 18.38 -5.07 16.51
N ALA A 273 19.25 -5.23 15.51
CA ALA A 273 18.92 -4.82 14.15
C ALA A 273 17.81 -5.68 13.51
N ASP A 274 17.72 -6.96 13.85
CA ASP A 274 16.65 -7.84 13.38
C ASP A 274 15.30 -7.54 14.03
N GLU A 275 15.27 -7.20 15.32
CA GLU A 275 14.06 -6.73 16.02
C GLU A 275 13.57 -5.41 15.42
N ALA A 276 14.47 -4.45 15.22
CA ALA A 276 14.17 -3.17 14.59
C ALA A 276 13.63 -3.36 13.17
N MET A 277 14.19 -4.30 12.40
CA MET A 277 13.73 -4.61 11.05
C MET A 277 12.28 -5.08 11.03
N VAL A 278 11.89 -5.95 11.96
CA VAL A 278 10.49 -6.41 12.08
C VAL A 278 9.55 -5.24 12.37
N LEU A 279 9.87 -4.41 13.37
CA LEU A 279 9.04 -3.27 13.74
C LEU A 279 8.98 -2.17 12.65
N LEU A 280 10.07 -1.96 11.90
CA LEU A 280 10.06 -1.04 10.76
C LEU A 280 9.12 -1.52 9.66
N ASN A 281 9.10 -2.82 9.38
CA ASN A 281 8.14 -3.36 8.42
C ASN A 281 6.70 -3.33 8.96
N MET A 282 6.49 -3.53 10.27
CA MET A 282 5.18 -3.29 10.90
C MET A 282 4.72 -1.84 10.67
N ALA A 283 5.60 -0.87 10.91
CA ALA A 283 5.31 0.53 10.67
C ALA A 283 5.01 0.82 9.19
N CYS A 284 5.77 0.24 8.27
CA CYS A 284 5.55 0.42 6.83
C CYS A 284 4.18 -0.15 6.41
N ALA A 285 3.95 -1.44 6.67
CA ALA A 285 2.80 -2.20 6.14
C ALA A 285 1.50 -1.93 6.89
N TYR A 286 1.55 -1.65 8.19
CA TYR A 286 0.36 -1.57 9.03
C TYR A 286 0.13 -0.21 9.68
N LEU A 287 1.11 0.69 9.72
CA LEU A 287 0.89 2.06 10.20
C LEU A 287 0.71 3.03 9.02
N VAL A 288 1.74 3.16 8.17
CA VAL A 288 1.76 4.19 7.12
C VAL A 288 0.92 3.78 5.91
N HIS A 289 1.06 2.54 5.48
CA HIS A 289 0.42 2.06 4.26
C HIS A 289 -1.12 2.18 4.31
N PRO A 290 -1.83 1.79 5.40
CA PRO A 290 -3.28 2.03 5.50
C PRO A 290 -3.68 3.52 5.49
N MET A 291 -2.83 4.41 6.01
CA MET A 291 -3.09 5.85 5.92
C MET A 291 -3.07 6.32 4.48
N ILE A 292 -2.11 5.86 3.66
CA ILE A 292 -2.03 6.19 2.23
C ILE A 292 -3.30 5.73 1.51
N HIS A 293 -3.77 4.51 1.77
CA HIS A 293 -5.04 4.02 1.27
C HIS A 293 -6.23 4.91 1.69
N ALA A 294 -6.27 5.32 2.96
CA ALA A 294 -7.30 6.23 3.45
C ALA A 294 -7.26 7.58 2.71
N PHE A 295 -6.09 8.18 2.52
CA PHE A 295 -5.92 9.37 1.66
C PHE A 295 -6.40 9.13 0.23
N GLY A 296 -6.22 7.92 -0.29
CA GLY A 296 -6.72 7.49 -1.59
C GLY A 296 -8.23 7.73 -1.80
N ASN A 297 -9.05 7.76 -0.75
CA ASN A 297 -10.49 8.07 -0.89
C ASN A 297 -10.76 9.52 -1.33
N TRP A 298 -9.82 10.45 -1.10
CA TRP A 298 -9.88 11.80 -1.64
C TRP A 298 -9.35 11.91 -3.08
N ALA A 299 -8.71 10.85 -3.58
CA ALA A 299 -8.22 10.74 -4.94
C ALA A 299 -9.26 10.17 -5.92
N THR A 300 -10.49 9.90 -5.47
CA THR A 300 -11.49 9.15 -6.26
C THR A 300 -12.77 9.93 -6.52
N ASP A 301 -13.32 9.68 -7.71
CA ASP A 301 -14.68 9.99 -8.13
C ASP A 301 -15.23 8.81 -8.96
N PRO A 302 -15.85 7.80 -8.31
CA PRO A 302 -16.42 6.64 -9.01
C PRO A 302 -17.60 6.97 -9.94
N ASP A 303 -18.16 8.18 -9.85
CA ASP A 303 -19.27 8.64 -10.69
C ASP A 303 -18.81 9.59 -11.81
N SER A 304 -17.49 9.77 -11.97
CA SER A 304 -16.91 10.68 -12.95
C SER A 304 -17.41 10.42 -14.37
N GLY A 305 -17.69 11.49 -15.10
CA GLY A 305 -17.99 11.43 -16.53
C GLY A 305 -16.79 10.96 -17.37
N ASN A 306 -15.56 11.16 -16.89
CA ASN A 306 -14.34 10.70 -17.54
C ASN A 306 -14.14 9.20 -17.28
N PRO A 307 -14.16 8.33 -18.32
CA PRO A 307 -14.13 6.88 -18.13
C PRO A 307 -12.83 6.37 -17.51
N VAL A 308 -11.70 7.06 -17.71
CA VAL A 308 -10.41 6.69 -17.12
C VAL A 308 -10.41 7.00 -15.63
N VAL A 309 -10.84 8.21 -15.25
CA VAL A 309 -10.93 8.63 -13.85
C VAL A 309 -11.92 7.75 -13.08
N ARG A 310 -13.08 7.47 -13.67
CA ARG A 310 -14.08 6.57 -13.09
C ARG A 310 -13.52 5.17 -12.81
N ARG A 311 -12.86 4.57 -13.80
CA ARG A 311 -12.28 3.22 -13.67
C ARG A 311 -11.21 3.15 -12.57
N ASN A 312 -10.29 4.12 -12.57
CA ASN A 312 -9.22 4.22 -11.57
C ASN A 312 -9.78 4.44 -10.15
N SER A 313 -10.87 5.20 -10.06
CA SER A 313 -11.59 5.43 -8.81
C SER A 313 -12.24 4.16 -8.28
N ILE A 314 -12.92 3.39 -9.15
CA ILE A 314 -13.49 2.08 -8.79
C ILE A 314 -12.40 1.14 -8.27
N ALA A 315 -11.26 1.08 -8.97
CA ALA A 315 -10.13 0.24 -8.57
C ALA A 315 -9.60 0.62 -7.18
N THR A 316 -9.40 1.91 -6.91
CA THR A 316 -8.94 2.41 -5.61
C THR A 316 -9.93 2.07 -4.49
N VAL A 317 -11.23 2.33 -4.69
CA VAL A 317 -12.26 2.03 -3.69
C VAL A 317 -12.34 0.54 -3.39
N LEU A 318 -12.19 -0.32 -4.40
CA LEU A 318 -12.17 -1.78 -4.21
C LEU A 318 -10.92 -2.27 -3.49
N TYR A 319 -9.74 -1.75 -3.81
CA TYR A 319 -8.51 -2.11 -3.11
C TYR A 319 -8.54 -1.70 -1.64
N ASN A 320 -9.07 -0.52 -1.35
CA ASN A 320 -9.33 -0.08 0.01
C ASN A 320 -10.29 -1.04 0.75
N TYR A 321 -11.36 -1.47 0.09
CA TYR A 321 -12.26 -2.50 0.62
C TYR A 321 -11.57 -3.84 0.88
N TYR A 322 -10.70 -4.28 -0.03
CA TYR A 322 -9.92 -5.50 0.15
C TYR A 322 -8.94 -5.38 1.31
N GLY A 323 -8.25 -4.24 1.45
CA GLY A 323 -7.33 -3.98 2.55
C GLY A 323 -7.99 -4.05 3.93
N VAL A 324 -9.27 -3.64 4.06
CA VAL A 324 -10.01 -3.78 5.33
C VAL A 324 -10.58 -5.18 5.50
N ASN A 325 -11.40 -5.64 4.54
CA ASN A 325 -12.28 -6.79 4.77
C ASN A 325 -11.69 -8.09 4.22
N ALA A 326 -11.16 -8.07 2.99
CA ALA A 326 -10.60 -9.27 2.39
C ALA A 326 -9.29 -9.70 3.05
N PHE A 327 -8.46 -8.73 3.47
CA PHE A 327 -7.22 -9.00 4.20
C PHE A 327 -7.48 -9.66 5.55
N GLY A 328 -8.55 -9.30 6.26
CA GLY A 328 -8.96 -10.01 7.47
C GLY A 328 -9.24 -11.49 7.21
N HIS A 329 -10.02 -11.81 6.17
CA HIS A 329 -10.25 -13.20 5.78
C HIS A 329 -8.97 -13.93 5.34
N TRP A 330 -8.02 -13.21 4.75
CA TRP A 330 -6.72 -13.75 4.45
C TRP A 330 -5.91 -14.08 5.71
N CYS A 331 -5.89 -13.20 6.70
CA CYS A 331 -5.30 -13.43 8.01
C CYS A 331 -5.84 -14.74 8.63
N ASP A 332 -7.16 -14.95 8.60
CA ASP A 332 -7.78 -16.19 9.06
C ASP A 332 -7.29 -17.42 8.28
N LEU A 333 -7.17 -17.31 6.96
CA LEU A 333 -6.63 -18.38 6.11
C LEU A 333 -5.17 -18.68 6.45
N MET A 334 -4.33 -17.67 6.68
CA MET A 334 -2.94 -17.88 7.07
C MET A 334 -2.82 -18.55 8.44
N CYS A 335 -3.68 -18.17 9.39
CA CYS A 335 -3.81 -18.87 10.67
C CYS A 335 -4.22 -20.34 10.47
N LEU A 336 -5.22 -20.60 9.63
CA LEU A 336 -5.68 -21.97 9.31
C LEU A 336 -4.57 -22.82 8.67
N LEU A 337 -3.76 -22.23 7.79
CA LEU A 337 -2.63 -22.91 7.14
C LEU A 337 -1.38 -23.03 8.04
N GLY A 338 -1.39 -22.45 9.24
CA GLY A 338 -0.24 -22.43 10.15
C GLY A 338 0.91 -21.50 9.71
N PHE A 339 0.62 -20.53 8.85
CA PHE A 339 1.56 -19.50 8.39
C PHE A 339 1.43 -18.18 9.13
N GLY A 340 0.39 -18.01 9.95
CA GLY A 340 0.15 -16.81 10.74
C GLY A 340 -0.48 -17.13 12.10
N ASN A 341 -0.54 -16.11 12.95
CA ASN A 341 -1.17 -16.16 14.27
C ASN A 341 -1.98 -14.88 14.60
N VAL A 342 -2.16 -14.02 13.60
CA VAL A 342 -3.00 -12.82 13.68
C VAL A 342 -4.25 -13.09 12.86
N ASP A 343 -5.38 -13.26 13.54
CA ASP A 343 -6.70 -13.45 12.92
C ASP A 343 -7.30 -12.12 12.41
N ALA A 344 -8.44 -12.20 11.73
CA ALA A 344 -9.15 -11.05 11.20
C ALA A 344 -9.51 -10.00 12.26
N GLN A 345 -9.89 -10.43 13.46
CA GLN A 345 -10.33 -9.52 14.52
C GLN A 345 -9.15 -8.74 15.10
N ARG A 346 -8.02 -9.41 15.34
CA ARG A 346 -6.76 -8.78 15.78
C ARG A 346 -6.23 -7.82 14.73
N PHE A 347 -6.23 -8.22 13.45
CA PHE A 347 -5.87 -7.34 12.34
C PHE A 347 -6.76 -6.10 12.31
N LYS A 348 -8.09 -6.27 12.42
CA LYS A 348 -9.04 -5.15 12.44
C LYS A 348 -8.79 -4.21 13.62
N THR A 349 -8.56 -4.73 14.82
CA THR A 349 -8.22 -3.91 16.00
C THR A 349 -6.93 -3.12 15.78
N MET A 350 -5.90 -3.74 15.18
CA MET A 350 -4.68 -3.04 14.80
C MET A 350 -4.96 -1.92 13.79
N LEU A 351 -5.68 -2.23 12.71
CA LEU A 351 -6.04 -1.28 11.66
C LEU A 351 -6.85 -0.07 12.20
N GLU A 352 -7.83 -0.33 13.07
CA GLU A 352 -8.61 0.73 13.72
C GLU A 352 -7.77 1.59 14.66
N SER A 353 -6.75 1.02 15.30
CA SER A 353 -5.85 1.77 16.18
C SER A 353 -4.93 2.73 15.40
N VAL A 354 -4.42 2.30 14.25
CA VAL A 354 -3.50 3.10 13.42
C VAL A 354 -4.21 4.21 12.65
N LEU A 355 -5.45 3.98 12.19
CA LEU A 355 -6.23 4.99 11.45
C LEU A 355 -6.68 6.17 12.34
N LYS A 356 -6.56 6.03 13.66
CA LYS A 356 -6.75 7.14 14.62
C LYS A 356 -5.52 8.03 14.75
N GLN A 357 -4.36 7.57 14.28
CA GLN A 357 -3.13 8.35 14.32
C GLN A 357 -3.10 9.39 13.20
N HIS A 358 -2.26 10.41 13.38
CA HIS A 358 -2.10 11.50 12.43
C HIS A 358 -0.73 11.43 11.77
N VAL A 359 -0.66 11.82 10.49
CA VAL A 359 0.62 11.95 9.80
C VAL A 359 1.37 13.16 10.37
N PRO A 360 2.59 12.98 10.91
CA PRO A 360 3.32 14.09 11.49
C PRO A 360 3.83 15.06 10.42
N PRO A 361 4.03 16.34 10.77
CA PRO A 361 4.80 17.26 9.94
C PRO A 361 6.22 16.73 9.72
N HIS A 362 6.70 16.76 8.48
CA HIS A 362 7.99 16.18 8.08
C HIS A 362 8.91 17.22 7.42
N PRO A 363 9.26 18.33 8.10
CA PRO A 363 10.03 19.43 7.51
C PRO A 363 11.46 19.02 7.12
N GLN A 364 12.02 18.01 7.80
CA GLN A 364 13.39 17.54 7.59
C GLN A 364 13.54 16.56 6.43
N VAL A 365 12.45 16.11 5.81
CA VAL A 365 12.54 15.09 4.74
C VAL A 365 13.46 15.51 3.60
N LYS A 366 13.52 16.81 3.29
CA LYS A 366 14.41 17.34 2.22
C LYS A 366 15.89 17.15 2.52
N ALA A 367 16.28 17.07 3.79
CA ALA A 367 17.67 16.79 4.17
C ALA A 367 18.12 15.39 3.75
N LEU A 368 17.17 14.47 3.49
CA LEU A 368 17.46 13.11 3.01
C LEU A 368 17.66 13.03 1.49
N MET A 369 17.34 14.07 0.71
CA MET A 369 17.45 14.01 -0.76
C MET A 369 18.82 13.58 -1.30
N PRO A 370 19.98 13.96 -0.70
CA PRO A 370 21.28 13.48 -1.15
C PRO A 370 21.53 11.99 -0.86
N HIS A 371 20.76 11.41 0.06
CA HIS A 371 20.99 10.07 0.61
C HIS A 371 19.90 9.06 0.25
N SER A 372 18.77 9.52 -0.27
CA SER A 372 17.60 8.71 -0.64
C SER A 372 17.18 8.97 -2.07
N LYS A 373 17.12 7.90 -2.87
CA LYS A 373 16.63 7.98 -4.25
C LYS A 373 15.13 8.27 -4.26
N LEU A 374 14.36 7.60 -3.41
CA LEU A 374 12.92 7.80 -3.29
C LEU A 374 12.59 9.26 -2.94
N VAL A 375 13.17 9.78 -1.85
CA VAL A 375 12.89 11.14 -1.39
C VAL A 375 13.27 12.17 -2.45
N SER A 376 14.45 12.00 -3.07
CA SER A 376 14.87 12.87 -4.16
C SER A 376 13.85 12.85 -5.31
N PHE A 377 13.46 11.67 -5.78
CA PHE A 377 12.48 11.52 -6.85
C PHE A 377 11.13 12.15 -6.49
N THR A 378 10.54 11.78 -5.35
CA THR A 378 9.23 12.22 -4.87
C THR A 378 9.17 13.74 -4.70
N VAL A 379 10.20 14.37 -4.12
CA VAL A 379 10.26 15.83 -3.97
C VAL A 379 10.34 16.53 -5.32
N HIS A 380 11.13 16.01 -6.26
CA HIS A 380 11.27 16.58 -7.60
C HIS A 380 9.98 16.48 -8.40
N ILE A 381 9.34 15.31 -8.44
CA ILE A 381 8.13 15.07 -9.22
C ILE A 381 6.93 15.85 -8.65
N ARG A 382 6.74 15.83 -7.32
CA ARG A 382 5.63 16.53 -6.65
C ARG A 382 5.64 18.03 -6.95
N ARG A 383 6.78 18.68 -6.66
CA ARG A 383 6.88 20.15 -6.67
C ARG A 383 6.95 20.72 -8.08
N ARG A 384 7.66 20.05 -9.00
CA ARG A 384 8.00 20.65 -10.30
C ARG A 384 7.06 20.25 -11.43
N LYS A 385 6.24 19.20 -11.24
CA LYS A 385 5.53 18.54 -12.34
C LYS A 385 4.12 18.13 -11.99
N PHE A 386 3.94 17.30 -10.95
CA PHE A 386 2.64 16.66 -10.70
C PHE A 386 1.54 17.67 -10.41
N LEU A 387 1.69 18.50 -9.38
CA LEU A 387 0.63 19.43 -8.96
C LEU A 387 0.34 20.51 -10.01
N GLN A 388 1.36 20.93 -10.76
CA GLN A 388 1.20 21.90 -11.86
C GLN A 388 0.41 21.30 -13.03
N LEU A 389 0.70 20.05 -13.40
CA LEU A 389 -0.06 19.36 -14.44
C LEU A 389 -1.46 19.02 -13.96
N PHE A 390 -1.63 18.60 -12.71
CA PHE A 390 -2.94 18.33 -12.13
C PHE A 390 -3.82 19.58 -12.17
N GLU A 391 -3.30 20.76 -11.83
CA GLU A 391 -4.01 22.03 -11.95
C GLU A 391 -4.46 22.30 -13.40
N HIS A 392 -3.60 22.04 -14.39
CA HIS A 392 -3.96 22.18 -15.80
C HIS A 392 -5.12 21.25 -16.22
N TYR A 393 -5.12 20.01 -15.71
CA TYR A 393 -6.14 19.00 -15.99
C TYR A 393 -7.29 18.96 -14.97
N GLN A 394 -7.38 19.90 -14.03
CA GLN A 394 -8.27 19.79 -12.86
C GLN A 394 -9.75 19.60 -13.25
N HIS A 395 -10.16 20.13 -14.40
CA HIS A 395 -11.52 19.98 -14.93
C HIS A 395 -11.93 18.53 -15.19
N ASP A 396 -10.97 17.63 -15.45
CA ASP A 396 -11.20 16.19 -15.63
C ASP A 396 -11.36 15.45 -14.28
N PHE A 397 -11.00 16.08 -13.17
CA PHE A 397 -10.92 15.51 -11.83
C PHE A 397 -11.83 16.26 -10.82
N PRO A 398 -13.14 16.37 -11.07
CA PRO A 398 -14.05 17.11 -10.20
C PRO A 398 -14.08 16.50 -8.79
N GLY A 399 -13.85 17.31 -7.76
CA GLY A 399 -13.92 16.88 -6.36
C GLY A 399 -12.75 16.01 -5.88
N ILE A 400 -11.75 15.76 -6.72
CA ILE A 400 -10.54 15.02 -6.38
C ILE A 400 -9.47 15.98 -5.83
N ASP A 401 -8.83 15.59 -4.73
CA ASP A 401 -7.71 16.32 -4.16
C ASP A 401 -6.39 15.93 -4.87
N GLY A 402 -5.64 16.93 -5.34
CA GLY A 402 -4.41 16.69 -6.10
C GLY A 402 -3.27 16.10 -5.29
N GLU A 403 -3.20 16.36 -3.98
CA GLU A 403 -2.19 15.76 -3.09
C GLU A 403 -2.58 14.30 -2.76
N ALA A 404 -3.86 14.04 -2.51
CA ALA A 404 -4.37 12.68 -2.35
C ALA A 404 -4.11 11.85 -3.62
N LEU A 405 -4.38 12.41 -4.81
CA LEU A 405 -4.07 11.75 -6.07
C LEU A 405 -2.57 11.50 -6.21
N PHE A 406 -1.71 12.46 -5.84
CA PHE A 406 -0.27 12.25 -5.81
C PHE A 406 0.15 11.09 -4.89
N LEU A 407 -0.39 11.03 -3.68
CA LEU A 407 -0.11 9.95 -2.73
C LEU A 407 -0.55 8.60 -3.30
N ALA A 408 -1.77 8.53 -3.83
CA ALA A 408 -2.36 7.32 -4.38
C ALA A 408 -1.62 6.79 -5.62
N THR A 409 -1.12 7.68 -6.47
CA THR A 409 -0.64 7.31 -7.82
C THR A 409 0.88 7.33 -7.97
N VAL A 410 1.58 8.02 -7.07
CA VAL A 410 3.05 8.12 -7.10
C VAL A 410 3.66 7.49 -5.85
N VAL A 411 3.21 7.89 -4.66
CA VAL A 411 3.86 7.45 -3.42
C VAL A 411 3.51 5.99 -3.11
N HIS A 412 2.22 5.64 -3.17
CA HIS A 412 1.73 4.29 -2.91
C HIS A 412 2.46 3.19 -3.71
N PRO A 413 2.49 3.21 -5.05
CA PRO A 413 3.10 2.11 -5.79
C PRO A 413 4.63 2.07 -5.65
N LEU A 414 5.29 3.21 -5.42
CA LEU A 414 6.72 3.25 -5.11
C LEU A 414 7.05 2.69 -3.72
N ASP A 415 6.17 2.91 -2.74
CA ASP A 415 6.33 2.37 -1.39
C ASP A 415 6.32 0.84 -1.42
N HIS A 416 5.34 0.25 -2.12
CA HIS A 416 5.35 -1.19 -2.35
C HIS A 416 6.59 -1.63 -3.14
N PHE A 417 6.96 -0.91 -4.22
CA PHE A 417 8.11 -1.26 -5.08
C PHE A 417 9.39 -1.40 -4.29
N ASN A 418 9.67 -0.40 -3.47
CA ASN A 418 10.85 -0.41 -2.65
C ASN A 418 10.73 -1.46 -1.54
N LEU A 419 9.58 -1.62 -0.90
CA LEU A 419 9.39 -2.63 0.15
C LEU A 419 9.80 -4.04 -0.31
N ILE A 420 9.28 -4.51 -1.46
CA ILE A 420 9.59 -5.87 -1.95
C ILE A 420 11.00 -6.00 -2.52
N THR A 421 11.57 -4.92 -3.04
CA THR A 421 12.92 -4.92 -3.63
C THR A 421 13.99 -4.92 -2.54
N LEU A 422 13.73 -4.22 -1.43
CA LEU A 422 14.65 -4.09 -0.31
C LEU A 422 14.63 -5.31 0.60
N GLN A 423 13.48 -5.98 0.73
CA GLN A 423 13.31 -7.06 1.68
C GLN A 423 12.55 -8.24 1.06
N HIS A 424 13.27 -9.32 0.80
CA HIS A 424 12.63 -10.59 0.47
C HIS A 424 12.04 -11.22 1.75
N VAL A 425 10.84 -11.81 1.65
CA VAL A 425 10.10 -12.36 2.80
C VAL A 425 10.89 -13.39 3.62
N MET A 426 11.75 -14.17 2.95
CA MET A 426 12.56 -15.21 3.60
C MET A 426 13.80 -14.67 4.33
N ASP A 427 14.26 -13.48 3.94
CA ASP A 427 15.45 -12.85 4.50
C ASP A 427 15.13 -12.16 5.83
N MET A 428 13.84 -11.94 6.12
CA MET A 428 13.38 -11.39 7.38
C MET A 428 13.44 -12.48 8.44
N VAL A 429 14.42 -12.40 9.34
CA VAL A 429 14.63 -13.35 10.44
C VAL A 429 14.82 -12.52 11.70
N CYS A 430 14.11 -12.87 12.76
CA CYS A 430 14.32 -12.34 14.10
C CYS A 430 14.58 -13.51 15.05
N MET A 431 15.61 -13.40 15.88
CA MET A 431 15.96 -14.46 16.83
C MET A 431 15.20 -14.33 18.16
N ASN A 432 14.61 -13.18 18.45
CA ASN A 432 13.84 -12.95 19.66
C ASN A 432 12.38 -13.43 19.49
N PRO A 433 11.94 -14.45 20.26
CA PRO A 433 10.58 -15.00 20.16
C PRO A 433 9.46 -14.02 20.54
N GLU A 434 9.78 -12.90 21.20
CA GLU A 434 8.82 -11.83 21.49
C GLU A 434 8.25 -11.20 20.22
N TYR A 435 9.01 -11.23 19.11
CA TYR A 435 8.63 -10.64 17.83
C TYR A 435 8.09 -11.68 16.82
N ASP A 436 7.85 -12.93 17.24
CA ASP A 436 7.39 -13.98 16.33
C ASP A 436 6.05 -13.63 15.67
N GLU A 437 5.12 -13.01 16.40
CA GLU A 437 3.81 -12.64 15.85
C GLU A 437 3.93 -11.51 14.83
N ASP A 438 4.70 -10.46 15.16
CA ASP A 438 4.97 -9.34 14.24
C ASP A 438 5.69 -9.84 12.98
N LEU A 439 6.64 -10.75 13.14
CA LEU A 439 7.37 -11.35 12.04
C LEU A 439 6.44 -12.14 11.11
N LEU A 440 5.51 -12.93 11.63
CA LEU A 440 4.58 -13.71 10.82
C LEU A 440 3.58 -12.82 10.07
N VAL A 441 3.04 -11.80 10.73
CA VAL A 441 2.07 -10.90 10.10
C VAL A 441 2.73 -10.04 9.01
N VAL A 442 3.93 -9.50 9.25
CA VAL A 442 4.71 -8.77 8.25
C VAL A 442 5.08 -9.65 7.06
N ARG A 443 5.56 -10.88 7.30
CA ARG A 443 5.87 -11.81 6.21
C ARG A 443 4.63 -12.08 5.36
N SER A 444 3.46 -12.19 6.00
CA SER A 444 2.19 -12.36 5.30
C SER A 444 1.85 -11.15 4.43
N ALA A 445 2.04 -9.92 4.94
CA ALA A 445 1.89 -8.71 4.13
C ALA A 445 2.84 -8.72 2.92
N ILE A 446 4.16 -8.86 3.12
CA ILE A 446 5.15 -8.80 2.03
C ILE A 446 4.91 -9.89 0.98
N MET A 447 4.49 -11.09 1.41
CA MET A 447 4.13 -12.18 0.50
C MET A 447 2.97 -11.79 -0.43
N MET A 448 2.04 -10.96 0.05
CA MET A 448 0.85 -10.53 -0.71
C MET A 448 1.04 -9.22 -1.47
N THR A 449 1.98 -8.37 -1.03
CA THR A 449 2.40 -7.13 -1.68
C THR A 449 2.92 -7.46 -3.08
N SER A 450 2.04 -7.60 -4.07
CA SER A 450 2.46 -7.99 -5.42
C SER A 450 3.28 -6.86 -6.06
N GLU A 451 4.18 -7.11 -7.01
CA GLU A 451 4.80 -5.99 -7.76
C GLU A 451 3.80 -5.41 -8.76
N LYS A 452 3.12 -6.32 -9.46
CA LYS A 452 2.08 -6.08 -10.46
C LYS A 452 1.19 -7.30 -10.45
N LEU A 453 -0.12 -7.10 -10.39
CA LEU A 453 -1.10 -8.17 -10.57
C LEU A 453 -1.07 -8.68 -12.01
N TRP A 454 -0.10 -9.53 -12.36
CA TRP A 454 0.19 -9.91 -13.75
C TRP A 454 -1.04 -10.42 -14.51
N VAL A 455 -1.98 -11.08 -13.82
CA VAL A 455 -3.28 -11.49 -14.40
C VAL A 455 -4.19 -10.29 -14.69
N THR A 456 -4.30 -9.34 -13.76
CA THR A 456 -5.09 -8.11 -13.95
C THR A 456 -4.55 -7.28 -15.11
N TYR A 457 -3.23 -7.23 -15.26
CA TYR A 457 -2.57 -6.54 -16.37
C TYR A 457 -2.86 -7.17 -17.75
N LEU A 458 -3.37 -8.42 -17.81
CA LEU A 458 -3.90 -8.99 -19.05
C LEU A 458 -5.21 -8.32 -19.48
N ALA A 459 -5.99 -7.83 -18.51
CA ALA A 459 -7.26 -7.15 -18.78
C ALA A 459 -7.06 -5.64 -18.91
N TYR A 460 -6.30 -5.02 -18.02
CA TYR A 460 -6.10 -3.57 -17.96
C TYR A 460 -4.73 -3.20 -17.38
N ASP A 461 -3.99 -2.35 -18.10
CA ASP A 461 -2.75 -1.75 -17.62
C ASP A 461 -3.06 -0.41 -16.93
N PHE A 462 -2.81 -0.34 -15.63
CA PHE A 462 -3.00 0.88 -14.83
C PHE A 462 -1.75 1.75 -14.77
N GLY A 463 -0.66 1.39 -15.46
CA GLY A 463 0.58 2.15 -15.47
C GLY A 463 0.41 3.53 -16.13
N PHE A 464 1.12 4.54 -15.62
CA PHE A 464 1.07 5.89 -16.20
C PHE A 464 1.47 5.91 -17.69
N ALA A 465 2.43 5.06 -18.08
CA ALA A 465 2.93 4.99 -19.45
C ALA A 465 1.84 4.53 -20.45
N ALA A 466 1.00 3.58 -20.03
CA ALA A 466 -0.07 3.00 -20.84
C ALA A 466 -1.40 3.76 -20.72
N SER A 467 -1.49 4.73 -19.81
CA SER A 467 -2.72 5.44 -19.53
C SER A 467 -3.29 6.17 -20.75
N GLU A 468 -4.61 6.11 -20.90
CA GLU A 468 -5.35 6.85 -21.92
C GLU A 468 -5.44 8.36 -21.61
N HIS A 469 -5.28 8.76 -20.34
CA HIS A 469 -5.38 10.15 -19.91
C HIS A 469 -4.05 10.91 -20.06
N SER A 470 -4.08 12.13 -20.63
CA SER A 470 -2.87 12.91 -20.91
C SER A 470 -2.10 13.30 -19.66
N LEU A 471 -2.78 13.70 -18.57
CA LEU A 471 -2.15 13.95 -17.26
C LEU A 471 -1.11 12.88 -16.88
N PHE A 472 -1.51 11.60 -16.85
CA PHE A 472 -0.64 10.52 -16.39
C PHE A 472 0.52 10.25 -17.35
N ARG A 473 0.29 10.27 -18.67
CA ARG A 473 1.37 10.10 -19.68
C ARG A 473 2.41 11.21 -19.60
N GLU A 474 1.96 12.46 -19.44
CA GLU A 474 2.88 13.59 -19.30
C GLU A 474 3.68 13.50 -18.01
N ILE A 475 3.05 13.15 -16.89
CA ILE A 475 3.76 12.91 -15.64
C ILE A 475 4.79 11.80 -15.82
N TYR A 476 4.45 10.68 -16.48
CA TYR A 476 5.39 9.59 -16.77
C TYR A 476 6.62 10.07 -17.54
N GLN A 477 6.43 10.83 -18.62
CA GLN A 477 7.56 11.35 -19.41
C GLN A 477 8.50 12.20 -18.56
N LYS A 478 7.94 13.04 -17.68
CA LYS A 478 8.74 13.87 -16.78
C LYS A 478 9.41 13.03 -15.69
N ALA A 479 8.70 12.09 -15.10
CA ALA A 479 9.23 11.15 -14.11
C ALA A 479 10.39 10.31 -14.67
N ALA A 480 10.23 9.79 -15.89
CA ALA A 480 11.23 8.94 -16.54
C ALA A 480 12.55 9.67 -16.80
N SER A 481 12.48 10.99 -17.03
CA SER A 481 13.68 11.83 -17.14
C SER A 481 14.45 12.03 -15.83
N ILE A 482 13.80 11.79 -14.68
CA ILE A 482 14.42 11.88 -13.34
C ILE A 482 14.94 10.51 -12.92
N ASN A 483 14.08 9.49 -12.95
CA ASN A 483 14.41 8.12 -12.66
C ASN A 483 13.42 7.20 -13.39
N LYS A 484 13.88 6.58 -14.48
CA LYS A 484 13.04 5.68 -15.29
C LYS A 484 12.54 4.46 -14.52
N GLN A 485 13.36 3.88 -13.64
CA GLN A 485 12.95 2.72 -12.85
C GLN A 485 11.74 3.04 -11.98
N PHE A 486 11.73 4.19 -11.31
CA PHE A 486 10.57 4.62 -10.53
C PHE A 486 9.38 5.05 -11.40
N ALA A 487 9.64 5.70 -12.54
CA ALA A 487 8.58 6.07 -13.47
C ALA A 487 7.79 4.85 -14.00
N ASP A 488 8.48 3.74 -14.26
CA ASP A 488 7.88 2.47 -14.74
C ASP A 488 7.02 1.75 -13.69
N GLN A 489 7.04 2.26 -12.45
CA GLN A 489 6.28 1.74 -11.30
C GLN A 489 5.12 2.67 -10.91
N LEU A 490 4.88 3.77 -11.62
CA LEU A 490 3.77 4.67 -11.31
C LEU A 490 2.45 4.12 -11.86
N GLU A 491 1.37 4.23 -11.08
CA GLU A 491 0.06 3.66 -11.40
C GLU A 491 -1.06 4.70 -11.24
N CYS A 492 -2.09 4.64 -12.09
CA CYS A 492 -3.17 5.63 -12.16
C CYS A 492 -4.18 5.55 -11.01
N CYS A 493 -4.03 4.61 -10.08
CA CYS A 493 -4.89 4.38 -8.94
C CYS A 493 -4.13 3.72 -7.79
N VAL A 494 -4.76 3.62 -6.61
CA VAL A 494 -4.26 2.77 -5.53
C VAL A 494 -4.46 1.31 -5.94
N MET A 495 -3.43 0.78 -6.59
CA MET A 495 -3.30 -0.61 -6.96
C MET A 495 -1.89 -1.04 -6.64
N ARG A 496 -1.76 -2.36 -6.41
CA ARG A 496 -0.56 -3.19 -6.57
C ARG A 496 -0.66 -4.46 -5.71
#